data_AF-A0A956CU46-F1
#
_entry.id   AF-A0A956CU46-F1
#
_cell.length_a   1.000
_cell.length_b   1.000
_cell.length_c   1.000
_cell.angle_alpha   90.00
_cell.angle_beta   90.00
_cell.angle_gamma   90.00
#
_symmetry.space_group_name_H-M   'P 1'
#
loop_
_entity.id
_entity.type
_entity.pdbx_description
1 polymer ?
#
loop_
_entity_poly.entity_id
_entity_poly.type
_entity_poly.pdbx_seq_one_letter_code
_entity_poly.pdbx_strand_id
1 'polypeptide(L)'
;MRRGLFVAFALAGCADPALATRAPIVGGAPDDAHGAVVAVINWDRASGGGLCTGTLVAPDRVLTAKHCVWHRLDSGTYVATAADRLEVRAGPHAVDDIRATRGVVEVLSTPGDYTVDRIWEGDDVALGCRPRSARRAASRRRRARHGA
;
A
#
# COMPACT_ATOMS: atom_id res chain seq x y z
N MET A 1 -63.31 -54.24 20.38
CA MET A 1 -61.98 -53.94 20.95
C MET A 1 -61.01 -53.73 19.79
N ARG A 2 -60.67 -52.48 19.43
CA ARG A 2 -59.64 -52.17 18.42
C ARG A 2 -58.62 -51.25 19.07
N ARG A 3 -57.41 -51.79 19.25
CA ARG A 3 -56.21 -51.10 19.76
C ARG A 3 -55.74 -50.13 18.68
N GLY A 4 -55.89 -48.84 18.92
CA GLY A 4 -55.41 -47.76 18.04
C GLY A 4 -54.08 -47.24 18.56
N LEU A 5 -53.03 -47.57 17.83
CA LEU A 5 -51.61 -47.32 18.06
C LEU A 5 -51.31 -45.80 18.20
N PHE A 6 -50.69 -45.40 19.32
CA PHE A 6 -50.13 -44.06 19.51
C PHE A 6 -49.02 -43.81 18.47
N VAL A 7 -49.22 -42.83 17.59
CA VAL A 7 -48.22 -42.38 16.62
C VAL A 7 -47.17 -41.58 17.35
N ALA A 8 -45.92 -42.08 17.33
CA ALA A 8 -44.75 -41.42 17.90
C ALA A 8 -44.46 -40.10 17.18
N PHE A 9 -44.40 -39.01 17.95
CA PHE A 9 -43.91 -37.71 17.51
C PHE A 9 -42.42 -37.84 17.18
N ALA A 10 -42.06 -37.78 15.89
CA ALA A 10 -40.67 -37.77 15.45
C ALA A 10 -40.01 -36.45 15.88
N LEU A 11 -39.01 -36.54 16.74
CA LEU A 11 -38.07 -35.46 17.06
C LEU A 11 -37.31 -35.06 15.79
N ALA A 12 -37.80 -34.05 15.08
CA ALA A 12 -37.02 -33.33 14.09
C ALA A 12 -35.94 -32.53 14.85
N GLY A 13 -34.82 -33.20 15.15
CA GLY A 13 -33.64 -32.56 15.70
C GLY A 13 -33.12 -31.49 14.74
N CYS A 14 -32.78 -30.33 15.29
CA CYS A 14 -32.06 -29.28 14.58
C CYS A 14 -30.74 -29.86 14.06
N ALA A 15 -30.67 -30.15 12.76
CA ALA A 15 -29.39 -30.30 12.10
C ALA A 15 -28.78 -28.90 12.02
N ASP A 16 -27.71 -28.65 12.77
CA ASP A 16 -26.87 -27.48 12.55
C ASP A 16 -26.47 -27.47 11.07
N PRO A 17 -26.71 -26.39 10.31
CA PRO A 17 -26.17 -26.30 8.97
C PRO A 17 -24.67 -26.49 9.10
N ALA A 18 -24.13 -27.54 8.46
CA ALA A 18 -22.71 -27.84 8.47
C ALA A 18 -21.94 -26.53 8.27
N LEU A 19 -21.20 -26.11 9.30
CA LEU A 19 -20.35 -24.94 9.25
C LEU A 19 -19.51 -25.08 7.98
N ALA A 20 -19.78 -24.22 6.98
CA ALA A 20 -19.03 -24.24 5.74
C ALA A 20 -17.56 -24.02 6.11
N THR A 21 -16.75 -25.08 6.06
CA THR A 21 -15.33 -24.99 6.32
C THR A 21 -14.75 -24.08 5.24
N ARG A 22 -14.48 -22.82 5.59
CA ARG A 22 -13.92 -21.86 4.65
C ARG A 22 -12.51 -22.34 4.33
N ALA A 23 -12.28 -22.73 3.08
CA ALA A 23 -10.95 -23.09 2.62
C ALA A 23 -10.00 -21.89 2.85
N PRO A 24 -8.71 -22.13 3.18
CA PRO A 24 -7.74 -21.06 3.30
C PRO A 24 -7.61 -20.31 1.97
N ILE A 25 -7.48 -18.98 2.03
CA ILE A 25 -7.09 -18.19 0.87
C ILE A 25 -5.59 -18.43 0.66
N VAL A 26 -5.23 -19.08 -0.44
CA VAL A 26 -3.84 -19.43 -0.75
C VAL A 26 -3.44 -18.79 -2.07
N GLY A 27 -2.37 -17.99 -2.03
CA GLY A 27 -1.81 -17.31 -3.20
C GLY A 27 -2.50 -15.98 -3.54
N GLY A 28 -2.02 -15.38 -4.63
CA GLY A 28 -2.60 -14.21 -5.27
C GLY A 28 -2.61 -14.39 -6.79
N ALA A 29 -3.36 -13.54 -7.48
CA ALA A 29 -3.33 -13.41 -8.93
C ALA A 29 -2.75 -12.05 -9.32
N PRO A 30 -2.16 -11.89 -10.52
CA PRO A 30 -1.84 -10.59 -11.05
C PRO A 30 -3.07 -9.67 -11.02
N ASP A 31 -2.85 -8.41 -10.66
CA ASP A 31 -3.89 -7.41 -10.51
C ASP A 31 -3.52 -6.14 -11.27
N ASP A 32 -4.21 -5.93 -12.38
CA ASP A 32 -4.04 -4.75 -13.23
C ASP A 32 -5.15 -3.70 -13.00
N ALA A 33 -6.14 -4.00 -12.16
CA ALA A 33 -7.29 -3.15 -11.94
C ALA A 33 -6.98 -2.02 -10.95
N HIS A 34 -6.09 -2.26 -9.97
CA HIS A 34 -5.81 -1.33 -8.89
C HIS A 34 -4.57 -0.46 -9.16
N GLY A 35 -4.65 0.41 -10.17
CA GLY A 35 -3.55 1.32 -10.55
C GLY A 35 -3.16 2.38 -9.52
N ALA A 36 -3.85 2.46 -8.38
CA ALA A 36 -3.44 3.29 -7.24
C ALA A 36 -2.34 2.65 -6.38
N VAL A 37 -2.12 1.33 -6.52
CA VAL A 37 -1.02 0.62 -5.88
C VAL A 37 0.25 0.89 -6.66
N VAL A 38 1.31 1.30 -5.96
CA VAL A 38 2.59 1.68 -6.55
C VAL A 38 3.74 0.96 -5.87
N ALA A 39 4.84 0.77 -6.59
CA ALA A 39 6.10 0.36 -5.98
C ALA A 39 6.83 1.59 -5.42
N VAL A 40 7.34 1.48 -4.21
CA VAL A 40 8.26 2.44 -3.58
C VAL A 40 9.61 1.77 -3.48
N ILE A 41 10.62 2.34 -4.13
CA ILE A 41 11.95 1.76 -4.21
C ILE A 41 12.92 2.67 -3.48
N ASN A 42 13.62 2.08 -2.50
CA ASN A 42 14.71 2.71 -1.79
C ASN A 42 16.04 2.16 -2.34
N TRP A 43 16.82 3.04 -2.96
CA TRP A 43 18.11 2.70 -3.58
C TRP A 43 19.31 2.90 -2.64
N ASP A 44 19.08 3.13 -1.35
CA ASP A 44 20.17 3.27 -0.39
C ASP A 44 20.96 1.97 -0.24
N ARG A 45 22.10 1.90 -0.94
CA ARG A 45 22.94 0.69 -0.98
C ARG A 45 23.67 0.42 0.33
N ALA A 46 23.84 1.44 1.18
CA ALA A 46 24.49 1.27 2.47
C ALA A 46 23.65 0.38 3.40
N SER A 47 22.32 0.41 3.25
CA SER A 47 21.40 -0.44 4.02
C SER A 47 20.82 -1.63 3.26
N GLY A 48 21.31 -1.94 2.06
CA GLY A 48 20.78 -3.01 1.21
C GLY A 48 19.57 -2.65 0.35
N GLY A 49 19.11 -1.39 0.36
CA GLY A 49 17.93 -0.93 -0.38
C GLY A 49 16.66 -1.72 -0.04
N GLY A 50 15.54 -1.38 -0.68
CA GLY A 50 14.29 -2.09 -0.42
C GLY A 50 13.22 -1.82 -1.47
N LEU A 51 12.42 -2.86 -1.73
CA LEU A 51 11.18 -2.75 -2.49
C LEU A 51 10.02 -2.77 -1.50
N CYS A 52 9.22 -1.72 -1.54
CA CYS A 52 8.01 -1.58 -0.76
C CYS A 52 6.81 -1.28 -1.68
N THR A 53 5.64 -1.25 -1.08
CA THR A 53 4.41 -0.78 -1.71
C THR A 53 4.05 0.61 -1.17
N GLY A 54 3.32 1.37 -1.98
CA GLY A 54 2.61 2.55 -1.54
C GLY A 54 1.26 2.67 -2.24
N THR A 55 0.50 3.68 -1.84
CA THR A 55 -0.82 3.99 -2.39
C THR A 55 -0.87 5.44 -2.83
N LEU A 56 -1.30 5.70 -4.07
CA LEU A 56 -1.61 7.04 -4.54
C LEU A 56 -2.85 7.57 -3.81
N VAL A 57 -2.64 8.53 -2.91
CA VAL A 57 -3.72 9.26 -2.20
C VAL A 57 -4.03 10.60 -2.85
N ALA A 58 -3.14 11.07 -3.74
CA ALA A 58 -3.36 12.18 -4.65
C ALA A 58 -2.50 11.99 -5.92
N PRO A 59 -2.70 12.77 -7.00
CA PRO A 59 -1.93 12.63 -8.23
C PRO A 59 -0.40 12.81 -8.09
N ASP A 60 0.05 13.38 -6.97
CA ASP A 60 1.44 13.68 -6.65
C ASP A 60 1.81 13.32 -5.20
N ARG A 61 1.02 12.43 -4.55
CA ARG A 61 1.25 11.98 -3.17
C ARG A 61 1.09 10.47 -3.06
N VAL A 62 2.09 9.83 -2.48
CA VAL A 62 2.09 8.39 -2.18
C VAL A 62 2.15 8.21 -0.67
N LEU A 63 1.19 7.48 -0.12
CA LEU A 63 1.21 6.98 1.25
C LEU A 63 1.99 5.66 1.27
N THR A 64 2.91 5.50 2.21
CA THR A 64 3.70 4.28 2.42
C THR A 64 4.10 4.18 3.90
N ALA A 65 4.89 3.18 4.25
CA ALA A 65 5.41 3.00 5.59
C ALA A 65 6.66 3.84 5.83
N LYS A 66 6.91 4.23 7.08
CA LYS A 66 8.11 4.98 7.47
C LYS A 66 9.37 4.11 7.28
N HIS A 67 9.30 2.83 7.63
CA HIS A 67 10.43 1.90 7.45
C HIS A 67 10.85 1.74 5.98
N CYS A 68 9.97 2.03 5.01
CA CYS A 68 10.31 1.97 3.59
C CYS A 68 11.19 3.13 3.13
N VAL A 69 11.10 4.28 3.82
CA VAL A 69 11.80 5.53 3.49
C VAL A 69 12.83 5.91 4.56
N TRP A 70 13.12 4.99 5.46
CA TRP A 70 14.17 5.06 6.45
C TRP A 70 15.10 3.86 6.26
N HIS A 71 16.32 3.97 6.74
CA HIS A 71 17.28 2.89 6.68
C HIS A 71 18.13 2.80 7.94
N ARG A 72 18.63 1.60 8.20
CA ARG A 72 19.49 1.31 9.35
C ARG A 72 20.95 1.50 8.96
N LEU A 73 21.67 2.29 9.74
CA LEU A 73 23.12 2.43 9.66
C LEU A 73 23.81 1.26 10.39
N ASP A 74 25.11 1.06 10.14
CA ASP A 74 25.93 0.05 10.84
C ASP A 74 25.91 0.24 12.37
N SER A 75 25.73 1.49 12.84
CA SER A 75 25.57 1.83 14.26
C SER A 75 24.28 1.30 14.89
N GLY A 76 23.35 0.76 14.09
CA GLY A 76 22.03 0.36 14.53
C GLY A 76 20.99 1.49 14.54
N THR A 77 21.40 2.72 14.26
CA THR A 77 20.49 3.88 14.21
C THR A 77 19.71 3.88 12.91
N TYR A 78 18.41 4.19 12.98
CA TYR A 78 17.60 4.44 11.79
C TYR A 78 17.60 5.91 11.44
N VAL A 79 17.82 6.22 10.16
CA VAL A 79 17.80 7.58 9.63
C VAL A 79 16.92 7.65 8.40
N ALA A 80 16.37 8.84 8.13
CA ALA A 80 15.59 9.07 6.93
C ALA A 80 16.46 8.90 5.68
N THR A 81 15.94 8.18 4.69
CA THR A 81 16.55 8.08 3.36
C THR A 81 16.37 9.40 2.62
N ALA A 82 17.45 9.89 2.01
CA ALA A 82 17.38 11.09 1.17
C ALA A 82 16.39 10.90 0.02
N ALA A 83 15.56 11.92 -0.25
CA ALA A 83 14.47 11.81 -1.22
C ALA A 83 14.94 11.46 -2.64
N ASP A 84 16.14 11.89 -3.02
CA ASP A 84 16.77 11.57 -4.31
C ASP A 84 17.20 10.11 -4.46
N ARG A 85 17.24 9.34 -3.37
CA ARG A 85 17.43 7.88 -3.37
C ARG A 85 16.12 7.09 -3.37
N LEU A 86 14.98 7.78 -3.43
CA LEU A 86 13.66 7.18 -3.44
C LEU A 86 12.99 7.35 -4.80
N GLU A 87 12.42 6.24 -5.28
CA GLU A 87 11.63 6.21 -6.52
C GLU A 87 10.23 5.65 -6.25
N VAL A 88 9.26 6.15 -7.01
CA VAL A 88 7.91 5.60 -7.10
C VAL A 88 7.70 5.09 -8.52
N ARG A 89 7.18 3.87 -8.67
CA ARG A 89 6.73 3.34 -9.97
C ARG A 89 5.24 3.02 -9.92
N ALA A 90 4.49 3.55 -10.87
CA ALA A 90 3.04 3.40 -10.94
C ALA A 90 2.59 2.79 -12.26
N GLY A 91 1.63 1.87 -12.19
CA GLY A 91 1.07 1.17 -13.33
C GLY A 91 1.16 -0.36 -13.18
N PRO A 92 0.50 -1.10 -14.08
CA PRO A 92 0.62 -2.56 -14.14
C PRO A 92 2.08 -2.96 -14.25
N HIS A 93 2.50 -3.98 -13.50
CA HIS A 93 3.90 -4.44 -13.52
C HIS A 93 4.92 -3.31 -13.27
N ALA A 94 4.59 -2.35 -12.40
CA ALA A 94 5.40 -1.15 -12.17
C ALA A 94 6.87 -1.44 -11.81
N VAL A 95 7.17 -2.60 -11.25
CA VAL A 95 8.55 -3.03 -10.96
C VAL A 95 9.35 -3.35 -12.22
N ASP A 96 8.69 -3.82 -13.28
CA ASP A 96 9.30 -4.24 -14.55
C ASP A 96 9.41 -3.09 -15.56
N ASP A 97 8.51 -2.09 -15.49
CA ASP A 97 8.52 -0.94 -16.40
C ASP A 97 9.29 0.26 -15.83
N ILE A 98 10.54 0.45 -16.26
CA ILE A 98 11.36 1.61 -15.87
C ILE A 98 10.74 2.96 -16.28
N ARG A 99 9.86 3.01 -17.29
CA ARG A 99 9.20 4.25 -17.75
C ARG A 99 8.11 4.73 -16.78
N ALA A 100 7.65 3.86 -15.88
CA ALA A 100 6.74 4.18 -14.79
C ALA A 100 7.40 4.99 -13.66
N THR A 101 8.74 5.14 -13.69
CA THR A 101 9.52 5.74 -12.59
C THR A 101 9.28 7.24 -12.42
N ARG A 102 9.09 7.66 -11.17
CA ARG A 102 8.97 9.04 -10.71
C ARG A 102 9.84 9.23 -9.48
N GLY A 103 10.78 10.19 -9.54
CA GLY A 103 11.57 10.57 -8.37
C GLY A 103 10.73 11.27 -7.31
N VAL A 104 11.06 11.00 -6.05
CA VAL A 104 10.54 11.68 -4.85
C VAL A 104 11.38 12.93 -4.59
N VAL A 105 10.78 14.02 -4.08
CA VAL A 105 11.55 15.23 -3.72
C VAL A 105 11.49 15.56 -2.24
N GLU A 106 10.49 15.00 -1.55
CA GLU A 106 10.19 15.30 -0.17
C GLU A 106 9.51 14.08 0.45
N VAL A 107 9.90 13.77 1.67
CA VAL A 107 9.30 12.74 2.50
C VAL A 107 8.84 13.40 3.78
N LEU A 108 7.56 13.21 4.10
CA LEU A 108 7.00 13.57 5.39
C LEU A 108 6.67 12.27 6.11
N SER A 109 7.06 12.11 7.36
CA SER A 109 6.65 10.96 8.16
C SER A 109 6.03 11.41 9.48
N THR A 110 5.36 10.48 10.14
CA THR A 110 5.10 10.57 11.58
C THR A 110 6.37 11.01 12.34
N PRO A 111 6.22 11.81 13.42
CA PRO A 111 7.34 12.32 14.21
C PRO A 111 8.25 11.23 14.81
N GLY A 112 9.41 11.65 15.32
CA GLY A 112 10.40 10.77 15.96
C GLY A 112 11.23 9.94 14.99
N ASP A 113 12.10 9.09 15.52
CA ASP A 113 12.85 8.13 14.72
C ASP A 113 12.05 6.83 14.49
N TYR A 114 12.34 6.11 13.42
CA TYR A 114 11.80 4.75 13.27
C TYR A 114 12.53 3.79 14.21
N THR A 115 11.77 2.95 14.93
CA THR A 115 12.29 1.80 15.67
C THR A 115 11.39 0.59 15.41
N VAL A 116 12.00 -0.60 15.35
CA VAL A 116 11.27 -1.85 15.03
C VAL A 116 10.19 -2.20 16.06
N ASP A 117 10.34 -1.74 17.30
CA ASP A 117 9.39 -2.02 18.38
C ASP A 117 8.08 -1.22 18.23
N ARG A 118 8.10 -0.15 17.43
CA ARG A 118 6.97 0.77 17.27
C ARG A 118 6.14 0.57 16.01
N ILE A 119 6.38 -0.49 15.24
CA ILE A 119 5.60 -0.80 14.03
C ILE A 119 4.08 -0.87 14.33
N TRP A 120 3.73 -1.26 15.56
CA TRP A 120 2.34 -1.44 16.01
C TRP A 120 1.72 -0.19 16.65
N GLU A 121 2.49 0.87 16.89
CA GLU A 121 2.05 2.09 17.60
C GLU A 121 1.48 3.16 16.66
N GLY A 122 1.39 2.88 15.36
CA GLY A 122 0.89 3.83 14.35
C GLY A 122 1.93 4.84 13.86
N ASP A 123 3.17 4.74 14.34
CA ASP A 123 4.29 5.61 13.97
C ASP A 123 4.98 5.19 12.65
N ASP A 124 4.53 4.12 11.99
CA ASP A 124 5.13 3.61 10.75
C ASP A 124 4.41 4.13 9.50
N VAL A 125 4.27 5.45 9.38
CA VAL A 125 3.55 6.10 8.28
C VAL A 125 4.38 7.22 7.65
N ALA A 126 4.47 7.22 6.33
CA ALA A 126 5.15 8.24 5.56
C ALA A 126 4.43 8.61 4.25
N LEU A 127 4.69 9.83 3.78
CA LEU A 127 4.15 10.42 2.56
C LEU A 127 5.31 10.84 1.65
N GLY A 128 5.43 10.17 0.51
CA GLY A 128 6.31 10.59 -0.58
C GLY A 128 5.63 11.66 -1.41
N CYS A 129 6.24 12.84 -1.49
CA CYS A 129 5.75 13.98 -2.24
C CYS A 129 6.59 14.23 -3.48
N ARG A 130 5.92 14.53 -4.59
CA ARG A 130 6.51 15.26 -5.73
C ARG A 130 6.00 16.69 -5.67
N PRO A 131 6.81 17.74 -5.90
CA PRO A 131 6.31 19.08 -5.86
C PRO A 131 5.45 19.29 -7.10
N ARG A 132 4.42 20.13 -7.01
CA ARG A 132 3.51 20.46 -8.12
C ARG A 132 4.21 21.31 -9.20
N SER A 133 5.33 20.88 -9.77
CA SER A 133 6.04 21.60 -10.82
C SER A 133 5.84 20.95 -12.19
N ALA A 134 4.61 21.02 -12.73
CA ALA A 134 4.38 20.88 -14.18
C ALA A 134 2.96 21.29 -14.62
N ARG A 135 1.92 20.88 -13.86
CA ARG A 135 0.52 21.03 -14.33
C ARG A 135 -0.01 22.47 -14.26
N ARG A 136 0.48 23.32 -13.34
CA ARG A 136 0.03 24.72 -13.20
C ARG A 136 0.65 25.69 -14.21
N ALA A 137 1.89 25.44 -14.64
CA ALA A 137 2.57 26.27 -15.64
C ALA A 137 1.99 26.05 -17.06
N ALA A 138 1.63 24.81 -17.40
CA ALA A 138 1.03 24.47 -18.68
C ALA A 138 -0.41 25.03 -18.83
N SER A 139 -1.22 25.02 -17.76
CA SER A 139 -2.60 25.55 -17.80
C SER A 139 -2.66 27.08 -17.88
N ARG A 140 -1.73 27.79 -17.21
CA ARG A 140 -1.58 29.24 -17.34
C ARG A 140 -1.13 29.66 -18.74
N ARG A 141 -0.20 28.94 -19.36
CA ARG A 141 0.24 29.22 -20.74
C ARG A 141 -0.84 28.96 -21.79
N ARG A 142 -1.72 27.97 -21.60
CA ARG A 142 -2.86 27.71 -22.50
C ARG A 142 -3.94 28.78 -22.40
N ARG A 143 -4.26 29.28 -21.20
CA ARG A 143 -5.20 30.41 -21.04
C ARG A 143 -4.65 31.72 -21.63
N ALA A 144 -3.36 31.97 -21.52
CA ALA A 144 -2.73 33.16 -22.11
C ALA A 144 -2.68 33.13 -23.66
N ARG A 145 -2.79 31.96 -24.30
CA ARG A 145 -2.77 31.81 -25.77
C ARG A 145 -4.15 31.82 -26.43
N HIS A 146 -5.23 31.67 -25.66
CA HIS A 146 -6.61 31.67 -26.17
C HIS A 146 -7.40 32.92 -25.73
N GLY A 147 -6.71 33.92 -25.19
CA GLY A 147 -7.28 35.19 -24.74
C GLY A 147 -6.66 36.42 -25.41
N ALA A 148 -6.10 36.25 -26.61
CA ALA A 148 -5.60 37.32 -27.46
C ALA A 148 -6.21 37.16 -28.85
#